data_AF-A0A1H8CLK9-F1
#
_entry.id   AF-A0A1H8CLK9-F1
#
_cell.length_a   1.000
_cell.length_b   1.000
_cell.length_c   1.000
_cell.angle_alpha   90.00
_cell.angle_beta   90.00
_cell.angle_gamma   90.00
#
_symmetry.space_group_name_H-M   'P 1'
#
loop_
_entity.id
_entity.type
_entity.pdbx_description
1 polymer ?
#
loop_
_entity_poly.entity_id
_entity_poly.type
_entity_poly.pdbx_seq_one_letter_code
_entity_poly.pdbx_strand_id
1 'polypeptide(L)'
;MRQEKEAIKKRLNDELQHVKFTQHQEVLNRTHPVSAKEKLATFWNKEIEIPLVPVFAIFSLLIFSWGMGMEQKQQNHSISRQLVEVGGNVYWEDELERVVVLREN
;
A
#
# COMPACT_ATOMS: atom_id res chain seq x y z
N MET A 1 -40.89 -40.48 22.77
CA MET A 1 -39.91 -39.38 22.93
C MET A 1 -38.45 -39.81 22.70
N ARG A 2 -37.77 -40.53 23.61
CA ARG A 2 -36.34 -40.93 23.41
C ARG A 2 -36.14 -42.00 22.34
N GLN A 3 -36.97 -43.04 22.35
CA GLN A 3 -36.88 -44.16 21.40
C GLN A 3 -37.23 -43.75 19.96
N GLU A 4 -38.20 -42.85 19.77
CA GLU A 4 -38.52 -42.29 18.45
C GLU A 4 -37.36 -41.48 17.87
N LYS A 5 -36.67 -40.69 18.70
CA LYS A 5 -35.47 -39.96 18.27
C LYS A 5 -34.35 -40.90 17.84
N GLU A 6 -34.17 -42.02 18.54
CA GLU A 6 -33.17 -43.04 18.17
C GLU A 6 -33.53 -43.75 16.86
N ALA A 7 -34.80 -44.08 16.65
CA ALA A 7 -35.27 -44.69 15.41
C ALA A 7 -35.08 -43.75 14.20
N ILE A 8 -35.40 -42.46 14.36
CA ILE A 8 -35.21 -41.44 13.33
C ILE A 8 -33.72 -41.26 13.03
N LYS A 9 -32.87 -41.18 14.06
CA LYS A 9 -31.42 -41.03 13.89
C LYS A 9 -30.81 -42.22 13.14
N LYS A 10 -31.26 -43.44 13.43
CA LYS A 10 -30.78 -44.65 12.77
C LYS A 10 -31.12 -44.66 11.28
N ARG A 11 -32.38 -44.34 10.95
CA ARG A 11 -32.86 -44.26 9.56
C ARG A 11 -32.13 -43.18 8.76
N LEU A 12 -31.94 -42.01 9.37
CA LEU A 12 -31.19 -40.91 8.75
C LEU A 12 -29.71 -41.30 8.49
N ASN A 13 -29.10 -42.04 9.41
CA ASN A 13 -27.72 -42.49 9.26
C ASN A 13 -27.57 -43.55 8.16
N ASP A 14 -28.56 -44.42 7.97
CA ASP A 14 -28.61 -45.39 6.87
C ASP A 14 -28.84 -44.69 5.51
N GLU A 15 -29.69 -43.67 5.47
CA GLU A 15 -29.92 -42.84 4.27
C GLU A 15 -28.67 -42.04 3.87
N LEU A 16 -27.96 -41.47 4.84
CA LEU A 16 -26.75 -40.68 4.63
C LEU A 16 -25.47 -41.53 4.52
N GLN A 17 -25.55 -42.84 4.71
CA GLN A 17 -24.38 -43.74 4.70
C GLN A 17 -23.61 -43.69 3.36
N HIS A 18 -24.32 -43.37 2.28
CA HIS A 18 -23.78 -43.24 0.92
C HIS A 18 -23.37 -41.80 0.58
N VAL A 19 -23.78 -40.82 1.40
CA VAL A 19 -23.48 -39.39 1.23
C VAL A 19 -22.26 -39.06 2.07
N LYS A 20 -21.07 -39.26 1.51
CA LYS A 20 -19.84 -38.74 2.11
C LYS A 20 -19.68 -37.27 1.76
N PHE A 21 -19.76 -36.41 2.77
CA PHE A 21 -19.45 -35.00 2.62
C PHE A 21 -17.93 -34.83 2.47
N THR A 22 -17.45 -34.72 1.24
CA THR A 22 -16.01 -34.65 0.92
C THR A 22 -15.45 -33.22 0.97
N GLN A 23 -16.31 -32.21 0.89
CA GLN A 23 -15.92 -30.79 0.79
C GLN A 23 -15.93 -30.05 2.14
N HIS A 24 -15.79 -30.76 3.27
CA HIS A 24 -15.80 -30.13 4.60
C HIS A 24 -14.77 -29.01 4.72
N GLN A 25 -13.55 -29.27 4.24
CA GLN A 25 -12.47 -28.29 4.25
C GLN A 25 -12.73 -27.12 3.29
N GLU A 26 -13.34 -27.38 2.13
CA GLU A 26 -13.63 -26.35 1.13
C GLU A 26 -14.73 -25.39 1.59
N VAL A 27 -15.77 -25.91 2.25
CA VAL A 27 -16.83 -25.09 2.86
C VAL A 27 -16.31 -24.29 4.04
N LEU A 28 -15.43 -24.87 4.87
CA LEU A 28 -14.76 -24.16 5.96
C LEU A 28 -13.89 -23.03 5.43
N ASN A 29 -13.09 -23.28 4.39
CA ASN A 29 -12.24 -22.26 3.78
C ASN A 29 -13.06 -21.13 3.13
N ARG A 30 -14.26 -21.42 2.62
CA ARG A 30 -15.19 -20.41 2.09
C ARG A 30 -15.87 -19.56 3.18
N THR A 31 -16.28 -20.17 4.28
CA THR A 31 -17.07 -19.50 5.32
C THR A 31 -16.23 -18.83 6.40
N HIS A 32 -15.05 -19.38 6.68
CA HIS A 32 -14.10 -18.86 7.67
C HIS A 32 -12.66 -19.02 7.16
N PRO A 33 -12.16 -18.10 6.31
CA PRO A 33 -10.77 -18.16 5.84
C PRO A 33 -9.82 -18.02 7.04
N VAL A 34 -9.00 -19.05 7.24
CA VAL A 34 -8.19 -19.24 8.47
C VAL A 34 -6.84 -18.52 8.35
N SER A 35 -6.38 -18.24 7.12
CA SER A 35 -5.03 -17.72 6.86
C SER A 35 -4.99 -16.36 6.15
N ALA A 36 -4.00 -15.53 6.49
CA ALA A 36 -3.73 -14.26 5.82
C ALA A 36 -3.45 -14.42 4.31
N LYS A 37 -2.91 -15.58 3.89
CA LYS A 37 -2.72 -15.90 2.46
C LYS A 37 -4.05 -16.14 1.74
N GLU A 38 -5.00 -16.79 2.41
CA GLU A 38 -6.34 -17.03 1.86
C GLU A 38 -7.11 -15.71 1.74
N LYS A 39 -6.97 -14.80 2.71
CA LYS A 39 -7.54 -13.44 2.62
C LYS A 39 -7.03 -12.65 1.40
N LEU A 40 -5.77 -12.81 1.02
CA LEU A 40 -5.22 -12.20 -0.20
C LEU A 40 -5.81 -12.82 -1.48
N ALA A 41 -6.03 -14.14 -1.48
CA ALA A 41 -6.72 -14.80 -2.59
C ALA A 41 -8.18 -14.32 -2.70
N THR A 42 -8.88 -14.14 -1.58
CA THR A 42 -10.24 -13.57 -1.51
C THR A 42 -10.29 -12.11 -2.00
N PHE A 43 -9.27 -11.31 -1.68
CA PHE A 43 -9.12 -9.95 -2.20
C PHE A 43 -9.00 -9.94 -3.73
N TRP A 44 -8.23 -10.87 -4.30
CA TRP A 44 -8.10 -11.03 -5.75
C TRP A 44 -9.40 -11.49 -6.40
N ASN A 45 -10.18 -12.32 -5.71
CA ASN A 45 -11.46 -12.82 -6.18
C ASN A 45 -12.60 -11.78 -6.13
N LYS A 46 -12.30 -10.50 -5.82
CA LYS A 46 -13.26 -9.39 -5.68
C LYS A 46 -14.38 -9.59 -4.65
N GLU A 47 -14.26 -10.57 -3.76
CA GLU A 47 -15.26 -10.79 -2.70
C GLU A 47 -15.19 -9.72 -1.59
N ILE A 48 -14.11 -8.93 -1.55
CA ILE A 48 -13.93 -7.84 -0.59
C ILE A 48 -14.22 -6.51 -1.30
N GLU A 49 -15.30 -5.84 -0.89
CA GLU A 49 -15.56 -4.45 -1.30
C GLU A 49 -14.59 -3.52 -0.58
N ILE A 50 -13.56 -3.08 -1.30
CA ILE A 50 -12.59 -2.13 -0.76
C ILE A 50 -13.22 -0.73 -0.83
N PRO A 51 -13.38 -0.04 0.31
CA PRO A 51 -13.91 1.32 0.27
C PRO A 51 -12.93 2.23 -0.46
N LEU A 52 -13.35 2.77 -1.61
CA LEU A 52 -12.48 3.52 -2.52
C LEU A 52 -11.95 4.82 -1.90
N VAL A 53 -12.80 5.51 -1.13
CA VAL A 53 -12.50 6.81 -0.52
C VAL A 53 -11.28 6.77 0.42
N PRO A 54 -11.21 5.90 1.44
CA PRO A 54 -10.04 5.85 2.32
C PRO A 54 -8.77 5.39 1.60
N VAL A 55 -8.88 4.46 0.65
CA VAL A 55 -7.73 4.01 -0.14
C VAL A 55 -7.17 5.15 -0.95
N PHE A 56 -8.02 5.87 -1.67
CA PHE A 56 -7.60 7.02 -2.48
C PHE A 56 -6.96 8.12 -1.63
N ALA A 57 -7.51 8.39 -0.43
CA ALA A 57 -6.94 9.36 0.49
C ALA A 57 -5.51 8.98 0.94
N ILE A 58 -5.29 7.72 1.32
CA ILE A 58 -3.97 7.23 1.73
C ILE A 58 -2.97 7.30 0.56
N PHE A 59 -3.37 6.83 -0.62
CA PHE A 59 -2.51 6.88 -1.80
C PHE A 59 -2.16 8.31 -2.20
N SER A 60 -3.13 9.22 -2.18
CA SER A 60 -2.88 10.64 -2.46
C SER A 60 -1.86 11.20 -1.48
N LEU A 61 -2.02 10.95 -0.18
CA LEU A 61 -1.10 11.44 0.85
C LEU A 61 0.33 10.90 0.64
N LEU A 62 0.49 9.62 0.31
CA LEU A 62 1.79 9.04 0.00
C LEU A 62 2.45 9.68 -1.22
N ILE A 63 1.70 9.92 -2.30
CA ILE A 63 2.21 10.56 -3.52
C ILE A 63 2.61 12.00 -3.23
N PHE A 64 1.78 12.77 -2.51
CA PHE A 64 2.09 14.15 -2.11
C PHE A 64 3.32 14.21 -1.21
N SER A 65 3.43 13.32 -0.22
CA SER A 65 4.59 13.25 0.66
C SER A 65 5.88 12.93 -0.10
N TRP A 66 5.81 12.00 -1.06
CA TRP A 66 6.95 11.67 -1.91
C TRP A 66 7.38 12.86 -2.79
N GLY A 67 6.42 13.58 -3.36
CA GLY A 67 6.68 14.77 -4.18
C GLY A 67 7.31 15.92 -3.38
N MET A 68 6.78 16.21 -2.19
CA MET A 68 7.31 17.26 -1.31
C MET A 68 8.74 16.97 -0.82
N GLY A 69 9.07 15.69 -0.59
CA GLY A 69 10.44 15.29 -0.21
C GLY A 69 11.50 15.56 -1.29
N MET A 70 11.12 15.79 -2.55
CA MET A 70 12.06 16.10 -3.62
C MET A 70 12.45 17.59 -3.69
N GLU A 71 11.60 18.52 -3.24
CA GLU A 71 11.90 19.96 -3.32
C GLU A 71 12.91 20.43 -2.25
N GLN A 72 13.10 19.66 -1.18
CA GLN A 72 13.96 20.04 -0.06
C GLN A 72 15.47 19.86 -0.33
N LYS A 73 15.86 19.49 -1.56
CA LYS A 73 17.25 19.45 -2.01
C LYS A 73 17.76 20.76 -2.64
N GLN A 74 17.00 21.85 -2.58
CA GLN A 74 17.62 23.17 -2.74
C GLN A 74 18.30 23.56 -1.43
N GLN A 75 19.56 23.15 -1.36
CA GLN A 75 20.50 23.47 -0.30
C GLN A 75 20.39 24.94 0.10
N ASN A 76 20.29 25.14 1.42
CA ASN A 76 20.65 26.37 2.10
C ASN A 76 22.02 26.85 1.62
N HIS A 77 22.04 27.76 0.65
CA HIS A 77 23.12 28.74 0.54
C HIS A 77 22.59 30.06 1.07
N SER A 78 22.40 30.11 2.39
CA SER A 78 22.49 31.35 3.15
C SER A 78 23.97 31.77 3.23
N ILE A 79 24.63 31.87 2.07
CA ILE A 79 25.85 32.64 1.95
C ILE A 79 25.32 34.05 1.72
N SER A 80 25.68 34.97 2.60
CA SER A 80 25.43 36.40 2.44
C SER A 80 25.84 36.78 1.03
N ARG A 81 24.85 36.89 0.13
CA ARG A 81 25.07 37.12 -1.28
C ARG A 81 25.58 38.56 -1.37
N GLN A 82 26.88 38.75 -1.55
CA GLN A 82 27.49 40.07 -1.66
C GLN A 82 27.52 40.47 -3.14
N LEU A 83 27.21 41.74 -3.38
CA LEU A 83 27.31 42.35 -4.69
C LEU A 83 28.70 42.97 -4.81
N VAL A 84 29.42 42.61 -5.87
CA VAL A 84 30.75 43.14 -6.16
C VAL A 84 30.70 43.89 -7.49
N GLU A 85 31.29 45.08 -7.54
CA GLU A 85 31.40 45.86 -8.77
C GLU A 85 32.71 45.53 -9.48
N VAL A 86 32.61 45.02 -10.71
CA VAL A 86 33.77 44.70 -11.56
C VAL A 86 33.57 45.37 -12.91
N GLY A 87 34.48 46.27 -13.28
CA GLY A 87 34.44 46.95 -14.58
C GLY A 87 33.19 47.81 -14.81
N GLY A 88 32.64 48.42 -13.76
CA GLY A 88 31.45 49.27 -13.81
C GLY A 88 30.11 48.52 -13.86
N ASN A 89 30.14 47.18 -13.75
CA ASN A 89 28.95 46.34 -13.68
C ASN A 89 28.91 45.62 -12.33
N VAL A 90 27.71 45.47 -11.78
CA VAL A 90 27.49 44.83 -10.48
C VAL A 90 27.14 43.36 -10.70
N TYR A 91 27.92 42.47 -10.10
CA TYR A 91 27.73 41.02 -10.17
C TYR A 91 27.57 40.42 -8.78
N TRP A 92 26.96 39.25 -8.71
CA TRP A 92 27.00 38.43 -7.50
C TRP A 92 28.36 37.74 -7.40
N GLU A 93 28.99 37.82 -6.23
CA GLU A 93 30.33 37.29 -5.97
C GLU A 93 30.45 35.79 -6.30
N ASP A 94 29.46 35.00 -5.91
CA ASP A 94 29.40 33.55 -6.10
C ASP A 94 29.36 33.15 -7.57
N GLU A 95 28.64 33.91 -8.40
CA GLU A 95 28.59 33.66 -9.84
C GLU A 95 29.89 34.05 -10.54
N LEU A 96 30.55 35.12 -10.08
CA LEU A 96 31.82 35.56 -10.63
C LEU A 96 32.94 34.55 -10.31
N GLU A 97 33.03 34.08 -9.07
CA GLU A 97 33.96 33.01 -8.68
C GLU A 97 33.71 31.73 -9.48
N ARG A 98 32.45 31.32 -9.65
CA ARG A 98 32.09 30.14 -10.44
C ARG A 98 32.62 30.26 -11.87
N VAL A 99 32.38 31.39 -12.54
CA VAL A 99 32.78 31.60 -13.93
C VAL A 99 34.31 31.67 -14.07
N VAL A 100 35.02 32.27 -13.11
CA VAL A 100 36.48 32.34 -13.12
C VAL A 100 37.08 30.93 -12.95
N VAL A 101 36.65 30.18 -11.94
CA VAL A 101 37.11 28.80 -11.70
C VAL A 101 36.83 27.89 -12.90
N LEU A 102 35.69 28.07 -13.57
CA LEU A 102 35.31 27.27 -14.74
C LEU A 102 36.12 27.61 -15.99
N ARG A 103 36.72 28.80 -16.06
CA ARG A 103 37.55 29.25 -17.18
C ARG A 103 39.05 29.00 -16.96
N GLU A 104 39.46 28.73 -15.72
CA GLU A 104 40.87 28.47 -15.35
C GLU A 104 41.23 26.96 -15.43
N ASN A 105 40.25 26.08 -15.65
CA ASN A 105 40.42 24.67 -16.07
C ASN A 105 40.29 24.51 -17.59
#